data_AF-A0A836QFM2-F1
#
_entry.id   AF-A0A836QFM2-F1
#
_cell.length_a   1.000
_cell.length_b   1.000
_cell.length_c   1.000
_cell.angle_alpha   90.00
_cell.angle_beta   90.00
_cell.angle_gamma   90.00
#
_symmetry.space_group_name_H-M   'P 1'
#
loop_
_entity.id
_entity.type
_entity.pdbx_description
1 polymer ?
#
loop_
_entity_poly.entity_id
_entity_poly.type
_entity_poly.pdbx_seq_one_letter_code
_entity_poly.pdbx_strand_id
1 'polypeptide(L)'
;MKTYADLVSGLDQKTLFCGEAVGPLRGFLRENLGEEAVLAECEPPTRQPGVLARLGYRRLVASDTDDPETLEPLYMRGSQFDKARHRAGAARGR
;
A
#
# COMPACT_ATOMS: atom_id res chain seq x y z
N MET A 1 -1.10 -8.85 15.87
CA MET A 1 -0.70 -9.08 14.46
C MET A 1 -1.91 -9.66 13.76
N LYS A 2 -2.41 -9.03 12.68
CA LYS A 2 -3.53 -9.59 11.90
C LYS A 2 -2.98 -10.63 10.92
N THR A 3 -3.67 -11.75 10.77
CA THR A 3 -3.36 -12.83 9.82
C THR A 3 -4.19 -12.69 8.54
N TYR A 4 -3.90 -13.51 7.53
CA TYR A 4 -4.75 -13.59 6.34
C TYR A 4 -6.14 -14.15 6.63
N ALA A 5 -6.27 -15.04 7.62
CA ALA A 5 -7.56 -15.55 8.09
C ALA A 5 -8.40 -14.43 8.72
N ASP A 6 -7.78 -13.55 9.52
CA ASP A 6 -8.45 -12.38 10.10
C ASP A 6 -8.88 -11.36 9.04
N LEU A 7 -8.19 -11.32 7.89
CA LEU A 7 -8.56 -10.46 6.78
C LEU A 7 -9.84 -10.96 6.11
N VAL A 8 -9.88 -12.24 5.72
CA VAL A 8 -11.02 -12.80 4.97
C VAL A 8 -12.27 -12.93 5.81
N SER A 9 -12.15 -13.20 7.12
CA SER A 9 -13.30 -13.31 8.01
C SER A 9 -14.05 -11.99 8.25
N GLY A 10 -13.40 -10.86 7.97
CA GLY A 10 -13.98 -9.52 8.13
C GLY A 10 -14.57 -8.93 6.85
N LEU A 11 -14.61 -9.67 5.74
CA LEU A 11 -15.10 -9.18 4.45
C LEU A 11 -16.46 -9.79 4.13
N ASP A 12 -17.43 -8.92 3.83
CA ASP A 12 -18.83 -9.27 3.55
C ASP A 12 -19.32 -8.79 2.18
N GLN A 13 -18.42 -8.23 1.36
CA GLN A 13 -18.74 -7.60 0.09
C GLN A 13 -17.63 -7.82 -0.94
N LYS A 14 -18.00 -7.66 -2.21
CA LYS A 14 -17.06 -7.73 -3.34
C LYS A 14 -15.86 -6.83 -3.10
N THR A 15 -14.70 -7.45 -2.97
CA THR A 15 -13.46 -6.81 -2.58
C THR A 15 -12.42 -6.97 -3.68
N LEU A 16 -11.81 -5.85 -4.09
CA LEU A 16 -10.70 -5.84 -5.03
C LEU A 16 -9.39 -6.12 -4.28
N PHE A 17 -8.71 -7.20 -4.68
CA PHE A 17 -7.37 -7.52 -4.22
C PHE A 17 -6.37 -7.19 -5.33
N CYS A 18 -5.34 -6.39 -5.02
CA CYS A 18 -4.31 -5.96 -5.96
C CYS A 18 -2.91 -6.03 -5.34
N GLY A 19 -1.89 -5.91 -6.18
CA GLY A 19 -0.48 -5.94 -5.78
C GLY A 19 0.15 -7.33 -5.81
N GLU A 20 1.43 -7.39 -5.50
CA GLU A 20 2.27 -8.59 -5.70
C GLU A 20 1.82 -9.80 -4.89
N ALA A 21 1.17 -9.58 -3.74
CA ALA A 21 0.68 -10.65 -2.87
C ALA A 21 -0.53 -11.40 -3.47
N VAL A 22 -1.21 -10.86 -4.48
CA VAL A 22 -2.38 -11.51 -5.11
C VAL A 22 -1.99 -12.81 -5.79
N GLY A 23 -0.84 -12.84 -6.48
CA GLY A 23 -0.33 -14.04 -7.14
C GLY A 23 -0.24 -15.24 -6.19
N PRO A 24 0.58 -15.18 -5.14
CA PRO A 24 0.73 -16.28 -4.19
C PRO A 24 -0.52 -16.55 -3.32
N LEU A 25 -1.38 -15.55 -3.07
CA LEU A 25 -2.59 -15.72 -2.25
C LEU A 25 -3.84 -16.08 -3.04
N ARG A 26 -3.77 -16.20 -4.37
CA ARG A 26 -4.93 -16.46 -5.24
C ARG A 26 -5.78 -17.64 -4.75
N GLY A 27 -5.15 -18.79 -4.51
CA GLY A 27 -5.85 -20.00 -4.05
C GLY A 27 -6.59 -19.76 -2.74
N PHE A 28 -5.87 -19.25 -1.74
CA PHE A 28 -6.43 -18.90 -0.44
C PHE A 28 -7.61 -17.92 -0.54
N LEU A 29 -7.50 -16.85 -1.33
CA LEU A 29 -8.57 -15.87 -1.51
C LEU A 29 -9.79 -16.49 -2.19
N ARG A 30 -9.59 -17.31 -3.22
CA ARG A 30 -10.69 -18.00 -3.92
C ARG A 30 -11.37 -19.04 -3.05
N GLU A 31 -10.61 -19.79 -2.25
CA GLU A 31 -11.17 -20.78 -1.31
C GLU A 31 -12.04 -20.13 -0.23
N ASN A 32 -11.64 -18.96 0.29
CA ASN A 32 -12.34 -18.33 1.42
C ASN A 32 -13.44 -17.35 0.99
N LEU A 33 -13.29 -16.67 -0.15
CA LEU A 33 -14.21 -15.60 -0.58
C LEU A 33 -14.91 -15.89 -1.92
N GLY A 34 -14.48 -16.91 -2.67
CA GLY A 34 -15.09 -17.29 -3.94
C GLY A 34 -15.13 -16.14 -4.97
N GLU A 35 -16.34 -15.80 -5.39
CA GLU A 35 -16.62 -14.73 -6.35
C GLU A 35 -16.60 -13.32 -5.73
N GLU A 36 -16.64 -13.22 -4.40
CA GLU A 36 -16.50 -11.93 -3.70
C GLU A 36 -15.05 -11.43 -3.75
N ALA A 37 -14.07 -12.30 -4.04
CA ALA A 37 -12.70 -11.90 -4.33
C ALA A 37 -12.52 -11.49 -5.80
N VAL A 38 -12.48 -10.18 -6.07
CA VAL A 38 -12.10 -9.64 -7.36
C VAL A 38 -10.58 -9.49 -7.40
N LEU A 39 -9.90 -10.26 -8.25
CA LEU A 39 -8.42 -10.30 -8.28
C LEU A 39 -7.87 -9.45 -9.44
N ALA A 40 -7.12 -8.39 -9.13
CA ALA A 40 -6.36 -7.63 -10.11
C ALA A 40 -4.99 -8.29 -10.33
N GLU A 41 -4.97 -9.23 -11.28
CA GLU A 41 -3.76 -9.94 -11.66
C GLU A 41 -2.89 -9.06 -12.56
N CYS A 42 -1.68 -8.75 -12.08
CA CYS A 42 -0.71 -7.95 -12.79
C CYS A 42 0.68 -8.52 -12.52
N GLU A 43 1.48 -8.69 -13.57
CA GLU A 43 2.86 -9.12 -13.44
C GLU A 43 3.70 -8.05 -12.70
N PRO A 44 4.59 -8.45 -11.78
CA PRO A 44 5.51 -7.53 -11.15
C PRO A 44 6.42 -6.81 -12.17
N PRO A 45 6.79 -5.54 -11.92
CA PRO A 45 6.41 -4.73 -10.77
C PRO A 45 4.96 -4.20 -10.90
N THR A 46 4.14 -4.44 -9.88
CA THR A 46 2.74 -4.00 -9.88
C THR A 46 2.58 -2.48 -9.69
N ARG A 47 3.63 -1.82 -9.19
CA ARG A 47 3.68 -0.36 -9.02
C ARG A 47 4.24 0.29 -10.28
N GLN A 48 3.36 0.63 -11.21
CA GLN A 48 3.74 1.23 -12.48
C GLN A 48 3.63 2.77 -12.42
N PRO A 49 4.70 3.53 -12.74
CA PRO A 49 4.66 4.99 -12.74
C PRO A 49 3.56 5.59 -13.63
N GLY A 50 3.25 4.93 -14.76
CA GLY A 50 2.18 5.35 -15.67
C GLY A 50 0.79 5.32 -15.03
N VAL A 51 0.54 4.38 -14.10
CA VAL A 51 -0.72 4.33 -13.36
C VAL A 51 -0.84 5.54 -12.43
N LEU A 52 0.24 5.89 -11.71
CA LEU A 52 0.27 7.08 -10.85
C LEU A 52 0.11 8.36 -11.67
N ALA A 53 0.79 8.48 -12.81
CA ALA A 53 0.66 9.63 -13.70
C ALA A 53 -0.79 9.79 -14.21
N ARG A 54 -1.45 8.69 -14.59
CA ARG A 54 -2.84 8.71 -15.03
C ARG A 54 -3.80 9.12 -13.91
N LEU A 55 -3.60 8.60 -12.70
CA LEU A 55 -4.40 8.99 -11.54
C LEU A 55 -4.20 10.47 -11.20
N GLY A 56 -2.95 10.94 -11.17
CA GLY A 56 -2.61 12.34 -10.94
C GLY A 56 -3.23 13.27 -11.98
N TYR A 57 -3.15 12.92 -13.27
CA TYR A 57 -3.78 13.69 -14.34
C TYR A 57 -5.29 13.80 -14.17
N ARG A 58 -5.97 12.69 -13.83
CA ARG A 58 -7.43 12.71 -13.59
C ARG A 58 -7.81 13.64 -12.45
N ARG A 59 -7.07 13.61 -11.35
CA ARG A 59 -7.28 14.50 -10.20
C ARG A 59 -7.02 15.96 -10.56
N LEU A 60 -5.92 16.23 -11.25
CA LEU A 60 -5.55 17.57 -11.71
C LEU A 60 -6.61 18.22 -12.60
N VAL A 61 -7.14 17.48 -13.59
CA VAL A 61 -8.21 17.96 -14.48
C VAL A 61 -9.51 18.24 -13.71
N ALA A 62 -9.76 17.52 -12.61
CA ALA A 62 -10.90 17.74 -11.73
C ALA A 62 -10.68 18.84 -10.68
N SER A 63 -9.53 19.54 -10.71
CA SER A 63 -9.11 20.48 -9.67
C SER A 63 -9.08 19.86 -8.26
N ASP A 64 -8.89 18.55 -8.17
CA ASP A 64 -8.66 17.80 -6.93
C ASP A 64 -7.15 17.78 -6.67
N THR A 65 -6.66 18.75 -5.91
CA THR A 65 -5.24 18.90 -5.58
C THR A 65 -5.06 19.06 -4.08
N ASP A 66 -4.00 18.47 -3.56
CA ASP A 66 -3.62 18.55 -2.15
C ASP A 66 -2.73 19.79 -1.90
N ASP A 67 -2.80 20.39 -0.71
CA ASP A 67 -1.87 21.45 -0.29
C ASP A 67 -0.48 20.82 -0.04
N PRO A 68 0.58 21.24 -0.77
CA PRO A 68 1.91 20.66 -0.62
C PRO A 68 2.48 20.80 0.80
N GLU A 69 2.08 21.81 1.59
CA GLU A 69 2.55 21.96 2.98
C GLU A 69 1.95 20.92 3.92
N THR A 70 0.81 20.32 3.55
CA THR A 70 0.13 19.27 4.33
C THR A 70 0.60 17.86 3.99
N LEU A 71 1.35 17.70 2.90
CA LEU A 71 1.83 16.39 2.45
C LEU A 71 3.06 15.96 3.26
N GLU A 72 2.87 15.06 4.22
CA GLU A 72 3.96 14.40 4.94
C GLU A 72 4.10 12.91 4.56
N PRO A 73 5.34 12.41 4.37
CA PRO A 73 5.54 10.98 4.21
C PRO A 73 5.23 10.25 5.53
N LEU A 74 4.39 9.20 5.45
CA LEU A 74 4.12 8.35 6.61
C LEU A 74 5.29 7.37 6.80
N TYR A 75 6.34 7.84 7.48
CA TYR A 75 7.51 7.01 7.76
C TYR A 75 7.15 5.87 8.70
N MET A 76 7.42 4.64 8.28
CA MET A 76 7.35 3.48 9.17
C MET A 76 8.36 3.67 10.31
N ARG A 77 7.87 3.90 11.52
CA ARG A 77 8.68 3.94 12.73
C ARG A 77 9.11 2.51 13.05
N GLY A 78 10.42 2.26 13.06
CA GLY A 78 11.01 0.97 13.38
C GLY A 78 12.46 1.13 13.82
N SER A 79 13.08 0.05 14.30
CA SER A 79 14.42 0.07 14.90
C SER A 79 15.50 0.72 14.02
N GLN A 80 15.32 0.70 12.69
CA GLN A 80 16.22 1.37 11.75
C GLN A 80 16.07 2.90 11.74
N PHE A 81 14.85 3.40 11.93
CA PHE A 81 14.57 4.84 12.09
C PHE A 81 15.19 5.37 13.40
N ASP A 82 15.05 4.62 14.49
CA ASP A 82 15.63 5.00 15.79
C ASP A 82 17.17 5.00 15.76
N LYS A 83 17.78 3.99 15.12
CA LYS A 83 19.23 3.92 14.94
C LYS A 83 19.76 5.07 14.08
N ALA A 84 19.05 5.47 13.03
CA ALA A 84 19.42 6.61 12.20
C ALA A 84 19.36 7.93 13.00
N ARG A 85 18.32 8.13 13.82
CA ARG A 85 18.22 9.30 14.71
C ARG A 85 19.35 9.36 15.74
N HIS A 86 19.72 8.24 16.35
CA HIS A 86 20.83 8.20 17.31
C HIS A 86 22.18 8.59 16.66
N ARG A 87 22.44 8.12 15.42
CA ARG A 87 23.64 8.52 14.67
C ARG A 87 23.65 10.00 14.29
N ALA A 88 22.50 10.54 13.88
CA ALA A 88 22.37 11.95 13.53
C ALA A 88 22.52 12.89 14.76
N GLY A 89 22.04 12.46 15.93
CA GLY A 89 22.26 13.17 17.20
C GLY A 89 23.71 13.16 17.66
N ALA A 90 24.40 12.02 17.54
CA ALA A 90 25.82 11.90 17.89
C ALA A 90 26.77 12.71 16.97
N ALA A 91 26.35 13.00 15.74
CA ALA A 91 27.13 13.80 14.79
C ALA A 91 27.00 15.32 15.02
N ARG A 92 25.95 15.78 15.70
CA ARG A 92 25.68 17.22 15.96
C ARG A 92 26.28 17.74 17.27
N GLY A 93 27.00 16.90 18.01
CA GLY A 93 27.65 17.25 19.28
C GLY A 93 29.17 17.40 19.21
N ARG A 94 29.73 17.77 18.05
CA ARG A 94 31.15 18.14 17.89
C ARG A 94 31.27 19.58 17.43
#